data_AF-A0A9X4LR87-F1
#
_entry.id   AF-A0A9X4LR87-F1
#
_cell.length_a   1.000
_cell.length_b   1.000
_cell.length_c   1.000
_cell.angle_alpha   90.00
_cell.angle_beta   90.00
_cell.angle_gamma   90.00
#
_symmetry.space_group_name_H-M   'P 1'
#
loop_
_entity.id
_entity.type
_entity.pdbx_description
1 polymer ?
#
loop_
_entity_poly.entity_id
_entity_poly.type
_entity_poly.pdbx_seq_one_letter_code
_entity_poly.pdbx_strand_id
1 'polypeptide(L)' 'MADWWEATGDTYLGRVPKSQIAQALIEAVEAEVGSEVEKLKKADAVSRAQAALAGKRWLPELLRSAS' A
#
# COMPACT_ATOMS: atom_id res chain seq x y z
N MET A 1 -16.38 6.89 4.01
CA MET A 1 -14.98 7.11 4.44
C MET A 1 -13.98 6.47 3.48
N ALA A 2 -14.27 5.30 2.88
CA ALA A 2 -13.42 4.70 1.85
C ALA A 2 -13.51 5.36 0.46
N ASP A 3 -14.48 6.24 0.22
CA ASP A 3 -14.64 6.94 -1.08
C ASP A 3 -13.65 8.11 -1.28
N TRP A 4 -12.91 8.51 -0.24
CA TRP A 4 -12.02 9.69 -0.24
C TRP A 4 -10.60 9.37 0.23
N TRP A 5 -10.30 8.08 0.44
CA TRP A 5 -8.97 7.63 0.84
C TRP A 5 -8.34 6.76 -0.26
N GLU A 6 -7.13 7.14 -0.66
CA GLU A 6 -6.29 6.34 -1.53
C GLU A 6 -4.90 6.22 -0.91
N ALA A 7 -4.38 5.00 -0.85
CA ALA A 7 -3.02 4.73 -0.39
C ALA A 7 -2.05 5.17 -1.49
N THR A 8 -1.65 6.44 -1.45
CA THR A 8 -0.70 7.04 -2.39
C THR A 8 0.68 7.22 -1.78
N GLY A 9 1.67 7.51 -2.63
CA GLY A 9 3.01 7.87 -2.17
C GLY A 9 3.02 9.09 -1.24
N ASP A 10 2.15 10.06 -1.47
CA ASP A 10 2.10 11.29 -0.68
C ASP A 10 1.40 11.09 0.69
N THR A 11 0.36 10.24 0.73
CA THR A 11 -0.41 9.98 1.95
C THR A 11 0.24 8.93 2.85
N TYR A 12 0.38 7.69 2.37
CA TYR A 12 0.75 6.54 3.21
C TYR A 12 2.05 5.88 2.75
N LEU A 13 2.13 5.51 1.47
CA LEU A 13 3.19 4.63 0.96
C LEU A 13 4.57 5.29 1.02
N GLY A 14 4.68 6.60 0.87
CA GLY A 14 5.95 7.32 1.06
C GLY A 14 6.36 7.45 2.52
N ARG A 15 5.39 7.44 3.45
CA ARG A 15 5.62 7.61 4.89
C ARG A 15 5.96 6.30 5.59
N VAL A 16 5.52 5.17 5.07
CA VAL A 16 5.78 3.85 5.67
C VAL A 16 7.05 3.18 5.12
N PRO A 17 7.67 2.26 5.90
CA PRO A 17 8.79 1.47 5.39
C PRO A 17 8.33 0.49 4.31
N LYS A 18 9.28 0.05 3.47
CA LYS A 18 9.03 -0.89 2.36
C LYS A 18 8.31 -2.16 2.80
N SER A 19 8.62 -2.71 3.97
CA SER A 19 7.93 -3.90 4.51
C SER A 19 6.44 -3.66 4.78
N GLN A 20 6.05 -2.45 5.20
CA GLN A 20 4.63 -2.11 5.34
C GLN A 20 3.94 -1.93 3.97
N ILE A 21 4.64 -1.39 2.97
CA ILE A 21 4.15 -1.31 1.58
C ILE A 21 3.90 -2.73 1.06
N ALA A 22 4.84 -3.65 1.30
CA ALA A 22 4.70 -5.05 0.92
C ALA A 22 3.50 -5.68 1.61
N GLN A 23 3.40 -5.58 2.94
CA GLN A 23 2.26 -6.12 3.69
C GLN A 23 0.91 -5.60 3.19
N ALA A 24 0.81 -4.30 2.90
CA ALA A 24 -0.38 -3.70 2.32
C ALA A 24 -0.78 -4.34 0.99
N LEU A 25 0.20 -4.65 0.14
CA LEU A 25 -0.03 -5.33 -1.13
C LEU A 25 -0.39 -6.80 -0.96
N ILE A 26 0.18 -7.48 0.03
CA ILE A 26 -0.18 -8.85 0.39
C ILE A 26 -1.65 -8.92 0.83
N GLU A 27 -2.09 -7.97 1.65
CA GLU A 27 -3.47 -7.89 2.14
C GLU A 27 -4.47 -7.45 1.06
N ALA A 28 -4.11 -6.47 0.24
CA ALA A 28 -5.03 -5.89 -0.74
C ALA A 28 -5.09 -6.66 -2.06
N VAL A 29 -4.00 -7.32 -2.43
CA VAL A 29 -3.84 -7.97 -3.74
C VAL A 29 -3.51 -9.43 -3.54
N GLU A 30 -2.25 -9.73 -3.19
CA GLU A 30 -1.71 -11.08 -3.03
C GLU A 30 -0.24 -11.06 -2.58
N ALA A 31 0.23 -12.18 -2.03
CA ALA A 31 1.59 -12.35 -1.53
C ALA A 31 2.69 -12.09 -2.58
N GLU A 32 2.41 -12.41 -3.85
CA GLU A 32 3.35 -12.26 -4.95
C GLU A 32 3.69 -10.79 -5.21
N VAL A 33 2.68 -9.91 -5.23
CA VAL A 33 2.86 -8.47 -5.45
C VAL A 33 3.61 -7.81 -4.28
N GLY A 34 3.39 -8.29 -3.05
CA GLY A 34 4.18 -7.89 -1.89
C GLY A 34 5.66 -8.25 -2.02
N SER A 35 5.95 -9.48 -2.47
CA SER A 35 7.32 -9.97 -2.65
C SER A 35 8.07 -9.24 -3.78
N GLU A 36 7.36 -8.83 -4.83
CA GLU A 36 7.89 -8.00 -5.92
C GLU A 36 8.36 -6.63 -5.39
N VAL A 37 7.53 -5.93 -4.62
CA VAL A 37 7.91 -4.60 -4.10
C VAL A 37 9.03 -4.65 -3.08
N GLU A 38 9.23 -5.76 -2.37
CA GLU A 38 10.38 -5.94 -1.48
C GLU A 38 11.71 -5.97 -2.24
N LYS A 39 11.72 -6.39 -3.50
CA LYS A 39 12.93 -6.40 -4.35
C LYS A 39 13.17 -5.05 -5.04
N LEU A 40 12.15 -4.20 -5.09
CA LEU A 40 12.21 -2.88 -5.71
C LEU A 40 12.81 -1.81 -4.77
N LYS A 41 13.24 -0.70 -5.38
CA LYS A 41 13.61 0.51 -4.64
C LYS A 41 12.35 1.14 -4.05
N LYS A 42 12.48 1.94 -2.99
CA LYS A 42 11.33 2.54 -2.29
C LYS A 42 10.43 3.35 -3.24
N ALA A 43 11.00 4.12 -4.16
CA ALA A 43 10.22 4.92 -5.13
C ALA A 43 9.39 4.04 -6.08
N ASP A 44 9.98 2.96 -6.60
CA ASP A 44 9.30 1.98 -7.44
C ASP A 44 8.25 1.18 -6.66
N ALA A 45 8.57 0.77 -5.42
CA ALA A 45 7.64 0.09 -4.52
C ALA A 45 6.40 0.95 -4.23
N VAL A 46 6.58 2.24 -4.00
CA VAL A 46 5.48 3.21 -3.82
C VAL A 46 4.62 3.29 -5.08
N SER A 47 5.23 3.44 -6.25
CA SER A 47 4.48 3.56 -7.52
C SER A 47 3.71 2.28 -7.84
N ARG A 48 4.33 1.10 -7.65
CA ARG A 48 3.70 -0.20 -7.85
C ARG A 48 2.55 -0.42 -6.87
N ALA A 49 2.76 -0.06 -5.61
CA ALA A 49 1.72 -0.16 -4.60
C ALA A 49 0.55 0.79 -4.87
N GLN A 50 0.81 2.02 -5.31
CA GLN A 50 -0.23 2.94 -5.77
C GLN A 50 -1.09 2.32 -6.87
N ALA A 51 -0.45 1.83 -7.93
CA ALA A 51 -1.17 1.26 -9.06
C ALA A 51 -1.99 0.02 -8.67
N ALA A 52 -1.48 -0.79 -7.74
CA ALA A 52 -2.12 -2.02 -7.31
C ALA A 52 -3.25 -1.79 -6.28
N LEU A 53 -3.15 -0.72 -5.47
CA LEU A 53 -4.16 -0.30 -4.50
C LEU A 53 -5.22 0.63 -5.11
N ALA A 54 -4.94 1.24 -6.26
CA ALA A 54 -5.86 2.09 -7.00
C ALA A 54 -7.18 1.34 -7.28
N GLY A 55 -8.30 1.93 -6.87
CA GLY A 55 -9.64 1.35 -7.03
C GLY A 55 -9.99 0.21 -6.07
N LYS A 56 -9.05 -0.34 -5.29
CA LYS A 56 -9.32 -1.41 -4.31
C LYS A 56 -9.92 -0.91 -2.99
N ARG A 57 -9.94 0.41 -2.77
CA ARG A 57 -10.42 1.03 -1.52
C ARG A 57 -9.81 0.40 -0.26
N TRP A 58 -8.55 0.00 -0.34
CA TRP A 58 -7.86 -0.62 0.77
C TRP A 58 -7.50 0.42 1.83
N LEU A 59 -7.60 0.03 3.11
CA LEU A 59 -7.17 0.85 4.24
C LEU A 59 -6.14 0.09 5.09
N PRO A 60 -5.07 0.75 5.55
CA PRO A 60 -4.13 0.16 6.50
C PRO A 60 -4.81 -0.11 7.85
N GLU A 61 -4.31 -1.11 8.58
CA GLU A 61 -4.84 -1.45 9.91
C GLU A 61 -4.87 -0.25 10.84
N LEU A 62 -3.87 0.64 10.80
CA LEU A 62 -3.83 1.88 11.59
C LEU A 62 -5.08 2.77 11.39
N LEU A 63 -5.65 2.78 10.19
CA LEU A 63 -6.88 3.52 9.87
C LEU A 63 -8.15 2.68 10.13
N ARG A 64 -8.05 1.34 10.07
CA ARG A 64 -9.15 0.42 10.46
C ARG A 64 -9.33 0.31 11.98
N SER A 65 -8.25 0.44 12.76
CA SER A 65 -8.30 0.34 14.23
C SER A 65 -8.72 1.64 14.90
N ALA A 66 -8.64 2.77 14.17
CA ALA A 66 -9.04 4.09 14.66
C ALA A 66 -10.55 4.38 14.45
N SER A 67 -11.31 3.42 13.92
CA SER A 67 -12.77 3.50 13.73
C SER A 67 -13.53 2.72 14.78
#